data_AF-A0A3N0ZEJ4-F1
#
_entry.id   AF-A0A3N0ZEJ4-F1
#
_cell.length_a   1.000
_cell.length_b   1.000
_cell.length_c   1.000
_cell.angle_alpha   90.00
_cell.angle_beta   90.00
_cell.angle_gamma   90.00
#
_symmetry.space_group_name_H-M   'P 1'
#
loop_
_entity.id
_entity.type
_entity.pdbx_description
1 polymer ?
#
loop_
_entity_poly.entity_id
_entity_poly.type
_entity_poly.pdbx_seq_one_letter_code
_entity_poly.pdbx_strand_id
1 'polypeptide(L)'
;MEEEKQLESQKDLVEITQNLNLQLKEKQEKIQELEELIDSLSTKFANSIFQFIDILSAIVSFQEKFYENSHSRFVSKYSVKLAKALKMSDEEVFNVQVAGLLHDIGKVGFKDNIMIKFVHELSEKERVYYNTHCELGRDILKKFPEFNLIAEIVYQHHENIDGSGFPQGLREKQIHPEAQVIAIVNTFHNLVYKVRNESDPRTLVFVNQTTLPPSKVDIGGNRFLSAIKFLQEKSGIYFEKRFVEAFIQIMEEERRALGQKIITRVPVNKLEPGMIIYQNYYTPSGLLIATSGDVIDEDSKRALIRLAEFGAIPPNILVLK
;
A
#
# COMPACT_ATOMS: atom_id res chain seq x y z
N MET A 1 26.97 79.04 18.18
CA MET A 1 27.77 78.28 17.19
C MET A 1 27.99 76.83 17.60
N GLU A 2 28.61 76.53 18.75
CA GLU A 2 28.95 75.14 19.12
C GLU A 2 27.73 74.34 19.62
N GLU A 3 26.89 74.94 20.46
CA GLU A 3 25.59 74.36 20.88
C GLU A 3 24.61 74.20 19.71
N GLU A 4 24.61 75.15 18.77
CA GLU A 4 23.77 75.12 17.56
C GLU A 4 24.14 73.94 16.65
N LYS A 5 25.46 73.69 16.46
CA LYS A 5 25.94 72.52 15.73
C LYS A 5 25.61 71.21 16.43
N GLN A 6 25.65 71.17 17.77
CA GLN A 6 25.23 69.99 18.53
C GLN A 6 23.74 69.71 18.40
N LEU A 7 22.91 70.75 18.41
CA LEU A 7 21.46 70.62 18.26
C LEU A 7 21.08 70.16 16.84
N GLU A 8 21.74 70.70 15.81
CA GLU A 8 21.57 70.25 14.42
C GLU A 8 21.97 68.77 14.27
N SER A 9 23.13 68.39 14.81
CA SER A 9 23.62 67.01 14.78
C SER A 9 22.71 66.04 15.53
N GLN A 10 22.07 66.45 16.63
CA GLN A 10 21.08 65.63 17.33
C GLN A 10 19.81 65.42 16.49
N LYS A 11 19.33 66.44 15.78
CA LYS A 11 18.17 66.32 14.90
C LYS A 11 18.44 65.35 13.74
N ASP A 12 19.60 65.46 13.11
CA ASP A 12 20.02 64.55 12.04
C ASP A 12 20.07 63.09 12.53
N LEU A 13 20.60 62.88 13.75
CA LEU A 13 20.68 61.55 14.35
C LEU A 13 19.29 60.94 14.60
N VAL A 14 18.34 61.76 15.04
CA VAL A 14 16.95 61.34 15.27
C VAL A 14 16.28 60.97 13.95
N GLU A 15 16.46 61.77 12.90
CA GLU A 15 15.90 61.49 11.57
C GLU A 15 16.48 60.20 10.97
N ILE A 16 17.81 60.00 11.06
CA ILE A 16 18.47 58.76 10.63
C ILE A 16 17.92 57.56 11.41
N THR A 17 17.77 57.68 12.73
CA THR A 17 17.24 56.60 13.59
C THR A 17 15.80 56.26 13.22
N GLN A 18 14.96 57.27 12.94
CA GLN A 18 13.58 57.07 12.51
C GLN A 18 13.51 56.36 11.15
N ASN A 19 14.35 56.77 10.19
CA ASN A 19 14.41 56.15 8.87
C ASN A 19 14.89 54.68 8.96
N LEU A 20 15.95 54.42 9.75
CA LEU A 20 16.43 53.06 10.02
C LEU A 20 15.35 52.18 10.66
N ASN A 21 14.59 52.70 11.62
CA ASN A 21 13.51 51.95 12.25
C ASN A 21 12.37 51.65 11.26
N LEU A 22 12.07 52.57 10.34
CA LEU A 22 11.10 52.34 9.26
C LEU A 22 11.57 51.23 8.33
N GLN A 23 12.82 51.29 7.87
CA GLN A 23 13.42 50.25 7.02
C GLN A 23 13.49 48.89 7.72
N LEU A 24 13.78 48.86 9.03
CA LEU A 24 13.78 47.63 9.83
C LEU A 24 12.38 47.03 9.89
N LYS A 25 11.35 47.85 10.10
CA LYS A 25 9.97 47.40 10.12
C LYS A 25 9.54 46.83 8.77
N GLU A 26 9.84 47.52 7.67
CA GLU A 26 9.56 47.02 6.31
C GLU A 26 10.25 45.69 6.02
N LYS A 27 11.51 45.53 6.45
CA LYS A 27 12.24 44.26 6.32
C LYS A 27 11.63 43.15 7.18
N GLN A 28 11.19 43.46 8.39
CA GLN A 28 10.53 42.48 9.27
C GLN A 28 9.20 42.01 8.67
N GLU A 29 8.39 42.92 8.16
CA GLU A 29 7.14 42.60 7.45
C GLU A 29 7.42 41.70 6.23
N LYS A 30 8.47 42.03 5.46
CA LYS A 30 8.86 41.21 4.29
C LYS A 30 9.37 39.82 4.65
N ILE A 31 10.10 39.69 5.77
CA ILE A 31 10.55 38.38 6.26
C ILE A 31 9.34 37.52 6.64
N GLN A 32 8.38 38.10 7.37
CA GLN A 32 7.15 37.43 7.75
C GLN A 32 6.36 36.94 6.52
N GLU A 33 6.20 37.79 5.51
CA GLU A 33 5.55 37.42 4.24
C GLU A 33 6.27 36.27 3.53
N LEU A 34 7.60 36.26 3.53
CA LEU A 34 8.40 35.18 2.93
C LEU A 34 8.28 33.87 3.70
N GLU A 35 8.24 33.91 5.03
CA GLU A 35 8.03 32.73 5.87
C GLU A 35 6.67 32.08 5.60
N GLU A 36 5.60 32.90 5.52
CA GLU A 36 4.26 32.43 5.18
C GLU A 36 4.19 31.84 3.76
N LEU A 37 4.89 32.46 2.81
CA LEU A 37 4.98 31.94 1.44
C LEU A 37 5.72 30.60 1.38
N ILE A 38 6.81 30.44 2.12
CA ILE A 38 7.58 29.18 2.18
C ILE A 38 6.72 28.06 2.76
N ASP A 39 5.97 28.32 3.84
CA ASP A 39 5.09 27.32 4.44
C ASP A 39 3.95 26.91 3.47
N SER A 40 3.35 27.89 2.80
CA SER A 40 2.32 27.65 1.79
C SER A 40 2.84 26.83 0.61
N LEU A 41 4.03 27.16 0.09
CA LEU A 41 4.66 26.43 -1.01
C LEU A 41 5.06 25.02 -0.60
N SER A 42 5.59 24.84 0.60
CA SER A 42 5.96 23.52 1.13
C SER A 42 4.74 22.61 1.25
N THR A 43 3.63 23.14 1.77
CA THR A 43 2.36 22.41 1.87
C THR A 43 1.80 22.04 0.48
N LYS A 44 1.82 22.98 -0.47
CA LYS A 44 1.37 22.71 -1.85
C LYS A 44 2.24 21.65 -2.53
N PHE A 45 3.56 21.73 -2.36
CA PHE A 45 4.49 20.76 -2.90
C PHE A 45 4.24 19.36 -2.33
N ALA A 46 4.11 19.24 -1.00
CA ALA A 46 3.79 17.97 -0.35
C ALA A 46 2.48 17.37 -0.90
N ASN A 47 1.43 18.18 -1.04
CA ASN A 47 0.16 17.73 -1.63
C ASN A 47 0.32 17.25 -3.08
N SER A 48 1.12 17.93 -3.90
CA SER A 48 1.43 17.49 -5.26
C SER A 48 2.16 16.15 -5.30
N ILE A 49 3.08 15.90 -4.35
CA ILE A 49 3.76 14.60 -4.24
C ILE A 49 2.76 13.48 -3.88
N PHE A 50 1.87 13.70 -2.92
CA PHE A 50 0.84 12.71 -2.58
C PHE A 50 -0.10 12.43 -3.76
N GLN A 51 -0.54 13.46 -4.48
CA GLN A 51 -1.36 13.29 -5.68
C GLN A 51 -0.62 12.51 -6.77
N PHE A 52 0.68 12.75 -6.94
CA PHE A 52 1.49 11.99 -7.89
C PHE A 52 1.59 10.51 -7.50
N ILE A 53 1.81 10.21 -6.22
CA ILE A 53 1.80 8.83 -5.69
C ILE A 53 0.46 8.16 -5.93
N ASP A 54 -0.65 8.86 -5.69
CA ASP A 54 -2.01 8.34 -5.93
C ASP A 54 -2.25 7.99 -7.40
N ILE A 55 -1.77 8.85 -8.32
CA ILE A 55 -1.84 8.58 -9.77
C ILE A 55 -1.04 7.34 -10.12
N LEU A 56 0.21 7.21 -9.64
CA LEU A 56 1.03 6.03 -9.90
C LEU A 56 0.41 4.76 -9.31
N SER A 57 -0.14 4.84 -8.08
CA SER A 57 -0.84 3.72 -7.45
C SER A 57 -2.09 3.29 -8.23
N ALA A 58 -2.85 4.25 -8.78
CA ALA A 58 -3.96 3.95 -9.67
C ALA A 58 -3.51 3.17 -10.91
N ILE A 59 -2.38 3.56 -11.52
CA ILE A 59 -1.81 2.82 -12.65
C ILE A 59 -1.47 1.37 -12.26
N VAL A 60 -0.81 1.15 -11.11
CA VAL A 60 -0.49 -0.19 -10.60
C VAL A 60 -1.76 -1.03 -10.41
N SER A 61 -2.81 -0.44 -9.85
CA SER A 61 -4.06 -1.13 -9.52
C SER A 61 -4.77 -1.77 -10.74
N PHE A 62 -4.56 -1.25 -11.95
CA PHE A 62 -5.12 -1.86 -13.17
C PHE A 62 -4.58 -3.26 -13.45
N GLN A 63 -3.44 -3.62 -12.84
CA GLN A 63 -2.82 -4.92 -13.01
C GLN A 63 -3.26 -5.95 -11.97
N GLU A 64 -4.03 -5.53 -10.96
CA GLU A 64 -4.37 -6.35 -9.79
C GLU A 64 -5.64 -7.19 -9.97
N LYS A 65 -6.15 -7.33 -11.21
CA LYS A 65 -7.38 -8.09 -11.51
C LYS A 65 -7.34 -9.58 -11.15
N PHE A 66 -6.16 -10.11 -10.83
CA PHE A 66 -5.96 -11.49 -10.38
C PHE A 66 -5.86 -11.61 -8.85
N TYR A 67 -6.30 -10.60 -8.10
CA TYR A 67 -6.41 -10.63 -6.65
C TYR A 67 -7.86 -10.42 -6.21
N GLU A 68 -8.23 -11.03 -5.09
CA GLU A 68 -9.57 -10.90 -4.50
C GLU A 68 -9.84 -9.48 -3.94
N ASN A 69 -8.79 -8.72 -3.65
CA ASN A 69 -8.80 -7.33 -3.20
C ASN A 69 -7.56 -6.59 -3.73
N SER A 70 -7.47 -5.26 -3.52
CA SER A 70 -6.30 -4.50 -3.98
C SER A 70 -5.02 -4.95 -3.27
N HIS A 71 -4.05 -5.40 -4.06
CA HIS A 71 -2.79 -5.97 -3.62
C HIS A 71 -1.85 -4.90 -3.05
N SER A 72 -1.50 -3.90 -3.85
CA SER A 72 -0.62 -2.79 -3.46
C SER A 72 -1.14 -2.04 -2.24
N ARG A 73 -2.46 -1.78 -2.17
CA ARG A 73 -3.06 -1.12 -1.00
C ARG A 73 -2.99 -1.98 0.25
N PHE A 74 -3.20 -3.29 0.13
CA PHE A 74 -3.01 -4.21 1.25
C PHE A 74 -1.54 -4.21 1.70
N VAL A 75 -0.61 -4.39 0.75
CA VAL A 75 0.83 -4.44 1.04
C VAL A 75 1.28 -3.16 1.72
N SER A 76 0.93 -1.99 1.20
CA SER A 76 1.22 -0.70 1.81
C SER A 76 0.65 -0.59 3.24
N LYS A 77 -0.65 -0.84 3.42
CA LYS A 77 -1.33 -0.70 4.72
C LYS A 77 -0.71 -1.59 5.79
N TYR A 78 -0.46 -2.86 5.48
CA TYR A 78 0.06 -3.81 6.44
C TYR A 78 1.58 -3.68 6.64
N SER A 79 2.31 -3.18 5.65
CA SER A 79 3.71 -2.79 5.79
C SER A 79 3.88 -1.62 6.76
N VAL A 80 3.00 -0.60 6.68
CA VAL A 80 2.99 0.51 7.65
C VAL A 80 2.71 0.01 9.07
N LYS A 81 1.74 -0.91 9.25
CA LYS A 81 1.47 -1.52 10.57
C LYS A 81 2.69 -2.27 11.10
N LEU A 82 3.34 -3.06 10.25
CA LEU A 82 4.53 -3.82 10.62
C LEU A 82 5.71 -2.90 10.96
N ALA A 83 6.00 -1.89 10.12
CA ALA A 83 7.07 -0.92 10.37
C ALA A 83 6.87 -0.16 11.70
N LYS A 84 5.64 0.25 12.00
CA LYS A 84 5.30 0.89 13.29
C LYS A 84 5.50 -0.07 14.46
N ALA A 85 5.06 -1.33 14.35
CA ALA A 85 5.30 -2.35 15.38
C ALA A 85 6.79 -2.62 15.61
N LEU A 86 7.61 -2.49 14.55
CA LEU A 86 9.06 -2.62 14.60
C LEU A 86 9.78 -1.37 15.13
N LYS A 87 9.05 -0.27 15.38
CA LYS A 87 9.56 1.04 15.84
C LYS A 87 10.49 1.72 14.83
N MET A 88 10.18 1.56 13.55
CA MET A 88 10.82 2.35 12.48
C MET A 88 10.43 3.84 12.63
N SER A 89 11.32 4.72 12.19
CA SER A 89 11.13 6.17 12.13
C SER A 89 10.00 6.57 11.18
N ASP A 90 9.50 7.81 11.30
CA ASP A 90 8.44 8.31 10.42
C ASP A 90 8.86 8.34 8.93
N GLU A 91 10.15 8.58 8.66
CA GLU A 91 10.72 8.52 7.31
C GLU A 91 10.73 7.09 6.76
N GLU A 92 11.19 6.11 7.53
CA GLU A 92 11.15 4.69 7.14
C GLU A 92 9.71 4.20 6.95
N VAL A 93 8.77 4.66 7.81
CA VAL A 93 7.33 4.36 7.68
C VAL A 93 6.76 4.95 6.39
N PHE A 94 7.15 6.18 6.03
CA PHE A 94 6.77 6.77 4.75
C PHE A 94 7.35 5.99 3.57
N ASN A 95 8.62 5.58 3.65
CA ASN A 95 9.27 4.78 2.60
C ASN A 95 8.55 3.45 2.38
N VAL A 96 8.21 2.69 3.42
CA VAL A 96 7.43 1.44 3.26
C VAL A 96 6.01 1.69 2.76
N GLN A 97 5.39 2.82 3.11
CA GLN A 97 4.06 3.15 2.63
C GLN A 97 4.06 3.32 1.12
N VAL A 98 4.96 4.15 0.60
CA VAL A 98 5.08 4.42 -0.84
C VAL A 98 5.62 3.21 -1.59
N ALA A 99 6.67 2.56 -1.08
CA ALA A 99 7.21 1.35 -1.68
C ALA A 99 6.15 0.24 -1.74
N GLY A 100 5.33 0.05 -0.69
CA GLY A 100 4.25 -0.92 -0.70
C GLY A 100 3.19 -0.65 -1.77
N LEU A 101 2.87 0.62 -2.05
CA LEU A 101 1.94 1.00 -3.13
C LEU A 101 2.54 0.76 -4.52
N LEU A 102 3.85 0.93 -4.67
CA LEU A 102 4.52 1.01 -5.97
C LEU A 102 5.46 -0.17 -6.27
N HIS A 103 5.59 -1.15 -5.37
CA HIS A 103 6.57 -2.25 -5.52
C HIS A 103 6.43 -3.02 -6.82
N ASP A 104 5.20 -3.10 -7.34
CA ASP A 104 4.86 -3.80 -8.56
C ASP A 104 4.71 -2.89 -9.78
N ILE A 105 5.10 -1.61 -9.72
CA ILE A 105 4.97 -0.66 -10.85
C ILE A 105 5.73 -1.11 -12.10
N GLY A 106 6.82 -1.86 -11.94
CA GLY A 106 7.55 -2.42 -13.07
C GLY A 106 6.82 -3.54 -13.81
N LYS A 107 5.70 -4.03 -13.29
CA LYS A 107 4.83 -4.99 -14.00
C LYS A 107 3.97 -4.31 -15.06
N VAL A 108 3.90 -2.96 -15.09
CA VAL A 108 3.12 -2.21 -16.09
C VAL A 108 3.50 -2.66 -17.51
N GLY A 109 2.53 -3.25 -18.21
CA GLY A 109 2.72 -3.84 -19.55
C GLY A 109 2.98 -5.36 -19.60
N PHE A 110 3.05 -6.04 -18.45
CA PHE A 110 3.12 -7.50 -18.40
C PHE A 110 1.85 -8.15 -18.95
N LYS A 111 2.02 -9.29 -19.62
CA LYS A 111 0.91 -10.05 -20.19
C LYS A 111 0.15 -10.85 -19.12
N ASP A 112 -1.16 -10.94 -19.29
CA ASP A 112 -2.08 -11.66 -18.39
C ASP A 112 -1.67 -13.12 -18.12
N ASN A 113 -1.14 -13.81 -19.13
CA ASN A 113 -0.73 -15.21 -19.01
C ASN A 113 0.44 -15.42 -18.05
N ILE A 114 1.25 -14.38 -17.78
CA ILE A 114 2.28 -14.39 -16.75
C ILE A 114 1.67 -14.00 -15.40
N MET A 115 0.84 -12.95 -15.39
CA MET A 115 0.28 -12.37 -14.16
C MET A 115 -0.64 -13.31 -13.40
N ILE A 116 -1.40 -14.15 -14.11
CA ILE A 116 -2.32 -15.12 -13.49
C ILE A 116 -1.59 -16.25 -12.75
N LYS A 117 -0.35 -16.55 -13.14
CA LYS A 117 0.43 -17.66 -12.58
C LYS A 117 1.03 -17.29 -11.23
N PHE A 118 1.14 -18.27 -10.34
CA PHE A 118 2.00 -18.18 -9.18
C PHE A 118 3.46 -18.30 -9.61
N VAL A 119 4.36 -17.73 -8.82
CA VAL A 119 5.80 -17.73 -9.09
C VAL A 119 6.35 -19.15 -9.31
N HIS A 120 5.87 -20.14 -8.58
CA HIS A 120 6.29 -21.54 -8.71
C HIS A 120 5.70 -22.26 -9.94
N GLU A 121 4.74 -21.65 -10.63
CA GLU A 121 4.11 -22.18 -11.85
C GLU A 121 4.78 -21.64 -13.13
N LEU A 122 5.62 -20.61 -12.99
CA LEU A 122 6.37 -20.01 -14.09
C LEU A 122 7.44 -20.98 -14.59
N SER A 123 7.55 -21.11 -15.91
CA SER A 123 8.74 -21.71 -16.52
C SER A 123 9.97 -20.83 -16.29
N GLU A 124 11.16 -21.36 -16.50
CA GLU A 124 12.41 -20.61 -16.33
C GLU A 124 12.44 -19.31 -17.14
N LYS A 125 12.01 -19.34 -18.41
CA LYS A 125 11.93 -18.14 -19.26
C LYS A 125 10.93 -17.12 -18.73
N GLU A 126 9.77 -17.59 -18.26
CA GLU A 126 8.76 -16.73 -17.65
C GLU A 126 9.23 -16.16 -16.31
N ARG A 127 10.03 -16.91 -15.55
CA ARG A 127 10.64 -16.48 -14.30
C ARG A 127 11.67 -15.38 -14.53
N VAL A 128 12.55 -15.53 -15.52
CA VAL A 128 13.52 -14.49 -15.91
C VAL A 128 12.79 -13.21 -16.30
N TYR A 129 11.75 -13.32 -17.14
CA TYR A 129 10.93 -12.17 -17.51
C TYR A 129 10.18 -11.57 -16.31
N TYR A 130 9.58 -12.41 -15.46
CA TYR A 130 8.89 -11.94 -14.27
C TYR A 130 9.83 -11.12 -13.38
N ASN A 131 11.05 -11.58 -13.15
CA ASN A 131 12.01 -10.93 -12.26
C ASN A 131 12.41 -9.52 -12.72
N THR A 132 12.24 -9.17 -14.01
CA THR A 132 12.60 -7.83 -14.51
C THR A 132 11.73 -6.72 -13.94
N HIS A 133 10.56 -7.02 -13.35
CA HIS A 133 9.70 -5.97 -12.78
C HIS A 133 10.37 -5.22 -11.63
N CYS A 134 11.26 -5.86 -10.86
CA CYS A 134 12.01 -5.16 -9.82
C CYS A 134 12.89 -4.06 -10.42
N GLU A 135 13.64 -4.41 -11.48
CA GLU A 135 14.52 -3.46 -12.18
C GLU A 135 13.73 -2.36 -12.88
N LEU A 136 12.69 -2.73 -13.63
CA LEU A 136 11.83 -1.76 -14.31
C LEU A 136 11.17 -0.81 -13.30
N GLY A 137 10.72 -1.33 -12.16
CA GLY A 137 10.12 -0.54 -11.08
C GLY A 137 11.12 0.46 -10.50
N ARG A 138 12.34 0.01 -10.18
CA ARG A 138 13.45 0.87 -9.73
C ARG A 138 13.74 1.97 -10.76
N ASP A 139 13.87 1.61 -12.03
CA ASP A 139 14.26 2.54 -13.09
C ASP A 139 13.16 3.58 -13.39
N ILE A 140 11.88 3.22 -13.21
CA ILE A 140 10.77 4.18 -13.26
C ILE A 140 10.87 5.16 -12.08
N LEU A 141 11.04 4.65 -10.85
CA LEU A 141 11.00 5.46 -9.64
C LEU A 141 12.24 6.36 -9.49
N LYS A 142 13.42 5.92 -9.93
CA LYS A 142 14.66 6.73 -9.95
C LYS A 142 14.60 7.98 -10.82
N LYS A 143 13.59 8.11 -11.70
CA LYS A 143 13.37 9.35 -12.45
C LYS A 143 12.96 10.52 -11.56
N PHE A 144 12.51 10.23 -10.34
CA PHE A 144 12.22 11.22 -9.32
C PHE A 144 13.26 11.07 -8.20
N PRO A 145 14.26 11.97 -8.09
CA PRO A 145 15.40 11.82 -7.16
C PRO A 145 15.01 11.60 -5.69
N GLU A 146 13.90 12.17 -5.26
CA GLU A 146 13.34 12.04 -3.91
C GLU A 146 12.88 10.60 -3.62
N PHE A 147 12.67 9.78 -4.66
CA PHE A 147 12.32 8.36 -4.55
C PHE A 147 13.53 7.43 -4.68
N ASN A 148 14.77 7.93 -4.66
CA ASN A 148 15.95 7.07 -4.83
C ASN A 148 15.99 5.89 -3.84
N LEU A 149 15.77 6.13 -2.55
CA LEU A 149 15.72 5.06 -1.54
C LEU A 149 14.51 4.14 -1.75
N ILE A 150 13.34 4.71 -2.04
CA ILE A 150 12.11 3.96 -2.34
C ILE A 150 12.32 3.05 -3.55
N ALA A 151 13.02 3.51 -4.57
CA ALA A 151 13.36 2.74 -5.75
C ALA A 151 14.27 1.55 -5.43
N GLU A 152 15.24 1.71 -4.52
CA GLU A 152 16.07 0.59 -4.03
C GLU A 152 15.25 -0.40 -3.19
N ILE A 153 14.32 0.09 -2.36
CA ILE A 153 13.40 -0.78 -1.61
C ILE A 153 12.53 -1.61 -2.58
N VAL A 154 12.00 -0.98 -3.62
CA VAL A 154 11.25 -1.65 -4.70
C VAL A 154 12.17 -2.60 -5.48
N TYR A 155 13.44 -2.30 -5.67
CA TYR A 155 14.35 -3.22 -6.33
C TYR A 155 14.57 -4.50 -5.51
N GLN A 156 14.61 -4.38 -4.18
CA GLN A 156 14.98 -5.44 -3.26
C GLN A 156 13.79 -6.20 -2.64
N HIS A 157 12.53 -5.85 -2.94
CA HIS A 157 11.37 -6.41 -2.24
C HIS A 157 11.12 -7.92 -2.43
N HIS A 158 11.91 -8.57 -3.30
CA HIS A 158 11.93 -10.01 -3.52
C HIS A 158 13.25 -10.68 -3.10
N GLU A 159 14.13 -9.94 -2.43
CA GLU A 159 15.33 -10.49 -1.81
C GLU A 159 14.97 -11.31 -0.57
N ASN A 160 15.71 -12.40 -0.36
CA ASN A 160 15.59 -13.28 0.79
C ASN A 160 16.87 -13.17 1.60
N ILE A 161 16.78 -13.17 2.94
CA ILE A 161 17.98 -12.97 3.77
C ILE A 161 19.08 -14.03 3.57
N ASP A 162 18.75 -15.23 3.09
CA ASP A 162 19.69 -16.29 2.73
C ASP A 162 20.38 -16.11 1.37
N GLY A 163 20.03 -15.07 0.60
CA GLY A 163 20.57 -14.80 -0.74
C GLY A 163 19.91 -15.61 -1.86
N SER A 164 18.85 -16.37 -1.58
CA SER A 164 18.09 -17.11 -2.61
C SER A 164 17.08 -16.24 -3.38
N GLY A 165 16.94 -14.98 -2.97
CA GLY A 165 16.05 -14.00 -3.57
C GLY A 165 16.57 -13.44 -4.89
N PHE A 166 15.86 -12.44 -5.40
CA PHE A 166 16.20 -11.76 -6.65
C PHE A 166 15.84 -10.27 -6.52
N PRO A 167 16.42 -9.38 -7.33
CA PRO A 167 17.26 -9.63 -8.51
C PRO A 167 18.77 -9.76 -8.29
N GLN A 168 19.29 -9.33 -7.14
CA GLN A 168 20.73 -9.24 -6.85
C GLN A 168 21.24 -10.41 -5.98
N GLY A 169 20.36 -11.13 -5.28
CA GLY A 169 20.76 -12.23 -4.38
C GLY A 169 21.45 -11.72 -3.11
N LEU A 170 20.94 -10.61 -2.57
CA LEU A 170 21.46 -9.95 -1.38
C LEU A 170 21.24 -10.80 -0.13
N ARG A 171 22.11 -10.65 0.87
CA ARG A 171 22.02 -11.38 2.14
C ARG A 171 21.84 -10.44 3.31
N GLU A 172 20.97 -10.83 4.24
CA GLU A 172 20.78 -10.20 5.56
C GLU A 172 20.85 -8.65 5.51
N LYS A 173 21.93 -8.06 6.05
CA LYS A 173 22.15 -6.62 6.21
C LYS A 173 22.36 -5.87 4.90
N GLN A 174 22.52 -6.56 3.78
CA GLN A 174 22.58 -5.95 2.46
C GLN A 174 21.19 -5.53 1.97
N ILE A 175 20.12 -6.10 2.55
CA ILE A 175 18.74 -5.80 2.19
C ILE A 175 18.22 -4.69 3.10
N HIS A 176 17.66 -3.64 2.50
CA HIS A 176 16.99 -2.58 3.26
C HIS A 176 15.92 -3.17 4.18
N PRO A 177 15.85 -2.77 5.46
CA PRO A 177 14.86 -3.31 6.38
C PRO A 177 13.43 -3.01 5.89
N GLU A 178 13.20 -1.89 5.23
CA GLU A 178 11.92 -1.56 4.58
C GLU A 178 11.56 -2.59 3.49
N ALA A 179 12.53 -3.06 2.70
CA ALA A 179 12.30 -4.09 1.68
C ALA A 179 11.91 -5.43 2.30
N GLN A 180 12.50 -5.78 3.45
CA GLN A 180 12.12 -6.99 4.20
C GLN A 180 10.70 -6.90 4.76
N VAL A 181 10.27 -5.71 5.21
CA VAL A 181 8.88 -5.43 5.58
C VAL A 181 7.95 -5.68 4.38
N ILE A 182 8.24 -5.09 3.21
CA ILE A 182 7.44 -5.31 2.00
C ILE A 182 7.40 -6.80 1.64
N ALA A 183 8.54 -7.50 1.65
CA ALA A 183 8.66 -8.89 1.25
C ALA A 183 7.74 -9.82 2.05
N ILE A 184 7.66 -9.65 3.38
CA ILE A 184 6.80 -10.44 4.26
C ILE A 184 5.32 -10.24 3.91
N VAL A 185 4.90 -8.97 3.83
CA VAL A 185 3.49 -8.62 3.61
C VAL A 185 3.06 -9.01 2.19
N ASN A 186 3.91 -8.78 1.20
CA ASN A 186 3.72 -9.18 -0.19
C ASN A 186 3.54 -10.71 -0.32
N THR A 187 4.42 -11.48 0.34
CA THR A 187 4.35 -12.94 0.37
C THR A 187 3.04 -13.42 0.97
N PHE A 188 2.67 -12.88 2.13
CA PHE A 188 1.41 -13.22 2.79
C PHE A 188 0.20 -12.97 1.89
N HIS A 189 0.11 -11.77 1.31
CA HIS A 189 -1.03 -11.40 0.50
C HIS A 189 -1.16 -12.28 -0.75
N ASN A 190 -0.04 -12.56 -1.43
CA ASN A 190 -0.01 -13.47 -2.57
C ASN A 190 -0.50 -14.88 -2.23
N LEU A 191 -0.14 -15.41 -1.05
CA LEU A 191 -0.56 -16.76 -0.63
C LEU A 191 -2.05 -16.83 -0.27
N VAL A 192 -2.63 -15.74 0.23
CA VAL A 192 -4.01 -15.72 0.73
C VAL A 192 -5.01 -15.28 -0.35
N TYR A 193 -4.72 -14.18 -1.05
CA TYR A 193 -5.69 -13.43 -1.85
C TYR A 193 -5.45 -13.46 -3.36
N LYS A 194 -4.37 -14.09 -3.85
CA LYS A 194 -4.18 -14.28 -5.29
C LYS A 194 -5.15 -15.34 -5.82
N VAL A 195 -5.86 -15.01 -6.90
CA VAL A 195 -6.83 -15.88 -7.56
C VAL A 195 -6.09 -17.04 -8.23
N ARG A 196 -6.55 -18.26 -7.98
CA ARG A 196 -6.00 -19.49 -8.57
C ARG A 196 -6.61 -19.77 -9.93
N ASN A 197 -5.78 -20.19 -10.89
CA ASN A 197 -6.26 -20.71 -12.15
C ASN A 197 -6.67 -22.18 -11.97
N GLU A 198 -7.98 -22.44 -11.85
CA GLU A 198 -8.52 -23.80 -11.68
C GLU A 198 -8.25 -24.72 -12.88
N SER A 199 -7.76 -24.17 -14.00
CA SER A 199 -7.44 -24.90 -15.23
C SER A 199 -6.03 -25.51 -15.24
N ASP A 200 -5.12 -25.12 -14.34
CA ASP A 200 -3.75 -25.64 -14.28
C ASP A 200 -3.65 -26.82 -13.28
N PRO A 201 -3.29 -28.03 -13.75
CA PRO A 201 -3.12 -29.20 -12.88
C PRO A 201 -2.15 -28.98 -11.71
N ARG A 202 -1.17 -28.08 -11.84
CA ARG A 202 -0.19 -27.76 -10.80
C ARG A 202 -0.81 -26.99 -9.64
N THR A 203 -1.84 -26.20 -9.91
CA THR A 203 -2.61 -25.46 -8.89
C THR A 203 -3.43 -26.41 -8.00
N LEU A 204 -3.81 -27.59 -8.52
CA LEU A 204 -4.56 -28.65 -7.82
C LEU A 204 -3.69 -29.51 -6.89
N VAL A 205 -2.38 -29.65 -7.16
CA VAL A 205 -1.47 -30.47 -6.32
C VAL A 205 -1.37 -29.93 -4.90
N PHE A 206 -1.44 -28.62 -4.71
CA PHE A 206 -1.48 -28.00 -3.37
C PHE A 206 -2.82 -28.19 -2.65
N VAL A 207 -3.91 -28.45 -3.38
CA VAL A 207 -5.26 -28.63 -2.80
C VAL A 207 -5.43 -30.05 -2.27
N ASN A 208 -4.89 -31.04 -2.98
CA ASN A 208 -5.10 -32.46 -2.66
C ASN A 208 -4.30 -32.99 -1.45
N GLN A 209 -3.38 -32.20 -0.86
CA GLN A 209 -2.74 -32.55 0.41
C GLN A 209 -3.54 -32.11 1.64
N THR A 210 -4.65 -31.40 1.45
CA THR A 210 -5.61 -31.08 2.52
C THR A 210 -7.01 -31.46 2.07
N THR A 211 -7.46 -32.62 2.52
CA THR A 211 -8.81 -33.16 2.27
C THR A 211 -9.88 -32.12 2.62
N LEU A 212 -10.57 -31.52 1.64
CA LEU A 212 -11.93 -30.96 1.76
C LEU A 212 -12.50 -30.63 0.35
N PRO A 213 -13.80 -30.86 0.10
CA PRO A 213 -14.42 -30.78 -1.23
C PRO A 213 -14.71 -29.35 -1.71
N PRO A 214 -14.79 -29.13 -3.03
CA PRO A 214 -14.90 -27.82 -3.67
C PRO A 214 -16.35 -27.33 -3.71
N SER A 215 -16.88 -26.89 -2.58
CA SER A 215 -18.14 -26.12 -2.55
C SER A 215 -18.34 -25.47 -1.17
N LYS A 216 -17.51 -24.47 -0.84
CA LYS A 216 -17.68 -23.47 0.21
C LYS A 216 -16.54 -22.47 0.05
N VAL A 217 -16.87 -21.21 -0.21
CA VAL A 217 -15.88 -20.11 -0.25
C VAL A 217 -15.34 -19.93 1.17
N ASP A 218 -14.20 -20.56 1.45
CA ASP A 218 -13.52 -20.53 2.73
C ASP A 218 -12.67 -19.25 2.83
N ILE A 219 -13.21 -18.22 3.49
CA ILE A 219 -12.42 -17.07 3.90
C ILE A 219 -11.59 -17.50 5.10
N GLY A 220 -10.34 -17.87 4.83
CA GLY A 220 -9.27 -17.86 5.84
C GLY A 220 -9.11 -19.10 6.72
N GLY A 221 -9.77 -20.23 6.43
CA GLY A 221 -9.44 -21.50 7.10
C GLY A 221 -8.10 -22.04 6.62
N ASN A 222 -8.04 -22.50 5.36
CA ASN A 222 -6.86 -23.21 4.88
C ASN A 222 -5.74 -22.29 4.34
N ARG A 223 -6.06 -21.27 3.53
CA ARG A 223 -5.05 -20.39 2.90
C ARG A 223 -4.32 -19.50 3.90
N PHE A 224 -5.04 -18.89 4.84
CA PHE A 224 -4.45 -18.06 5.89
C PHE A 224 -3.51 -18.89 6.77
N LEU A 225 -3.97 -20.05 7.26
CA LEU A 225 -3.14 -20.92 8.09
C LEU A 225 -1.91 -21.43 7.31
N SER A 226 -2.08 -21.76 6.03
CA SER A 226 -0.97 -22.12 5.14
C SER A 226 0.03 -20.97 4.96
N ALA A 227 -0.44 -19.73 4.82
CA ALA A 227 0.42 -18.56 4.72
C ALA A 227 1.18 -18.29 6.01
N ILE A 228 0.52 -18.36 7.18
CA ILE A 228 1.17 -18.22 8.49
C ILE A 228 2.21 -19.32 8.68
N LYS A 229 1.86 -20.58 8.38
CA LYS A 229 2.78 -21.71 8.45
C LYS A 229 3.98 -21.50 7.52
N PHE A 230 3.77 -21.04 6.30
CA PHE A 230 4.86 -20.73 5.37
C PHE A 230 5.80 -19.65 5.92
N LEU A 231 5.25 -18.56 6.46
CA LEU A 231 6.06 -17.51 7.09
C LEU A 231 6.86 -18.04 8.28
N GLN A 232 6.26 -18.88 9.12
CA GLN A 232 6.94 -19.53 10.25
C GLN A 232 8.07 -20.46 9.78
N GLU A 233 7.81 -21.30 8.78
CA GLU A 233 8.81 -22.21 8.19
C GLU A 233 9.97 -21.47 7.51
N LYS A 234 9.71 -20.29 6.94
CA LYS A 234 10.71 -19.45 6.28
C LYS A 234 11.31 -18.36 7.18
N SER A 235 10.92 -18.33 8.45
CA SER A 235 11.46 -17.43 9.46
C SER A 235 12.93 -17.74 9.74
N GLY A 236 13.81 -16.76 9.56
CA GLY A 236 15.27 -16.93 9.63
C GLY A 236 15.90 -17.55 8.38
N ILE A 237 15.13 -17.79 7.31
CA ILE A 237 15.64 -18.28 6.01
C ILE A 237 15.39 -17.22 4.94
N TYR A 238 14.13 -16.87 4.71
CA TYR A 238 13.78 -15.82 3.73
C TYR A 238 13.57 -14.47 4.41
N PHE A 239 13.06 -14.50 5.65
CA PHE A 239 12.65 -13.31 6.38
C PHE A 239 13.34 -13.23 7.73
N GLU A 240 13.59 -12.02 8.21
CA GLU A 240 14.09 -11.79 9.57
C GLU A 240 13.05 -12.27 10.60
N LYS A 241 13.51 -12.95 11.65
CA LYS A 241 12.63 -13.67 12.60
C LYS A 241 11.72 -12.74 13.36
N ARG A 242 12.27 -11.65 13.92
CA ARG A 242 11.51 -10.66 14.68
C ARG A 242 10.45 -9.98 13.80
N PHE A 243 10.72 -9.79 12.50
CA PHE A 243 9.76 -9.21 11.58
C PHE A 243 8.58 -10.16 11.31
N VAL A 244 8.87 -11.46 11.12
CA VAL A 244 7.82 -12.48 10.96
C VAL A 244 6.94 -12.59 12.21
N GLU A 245 7.55 -12.65 13.39
CA GLU A 245 6.83 -12.72 14.66
C GLU A 245 5.89 -11.52 14.86
N ALA A 246 6.40 -10.30 14.63
CA ALA A 246 5.58 -9.08 14.71
C ALA A 246 4.44 -9.08 13.70
N PHE A 247 4.69 -9.53 12.47
CA PHE A 247 3.66 -9.57 11.43
C PHE A 247 2.56 -10.60 11.74
N ILE A 248 2.92 -11.80 12.21
CA ILE A 248 1.95 -12.83 12.62
C ILE A 248 1.08 -12.30 13.74
N GLN A 249 1.66 -11.62 14.74
CA GLN A 249 0.91 -11.01 15.83
C GLN A 249 -0.12 -10.00 15.30
N ILE A 250 0.27 -9.10 14.39
CA ILE A 250 -0.65 -8.14 13.76
C ILE A 250 -1.80 -8.87 13.05
N MET A 251 -1.50 -9.90 12.27
CA MET A 251 -2.52 -10.65 11.53
C MET A 251 -3.46 -11.42 12.45
N GLU A 252 -2.97 -11.97 13.56
CA GLU A 252 -3.80 -12.62 14.57
C GLU A 252 -4.69 -11.62 15.32
N GLU A 253 -4.18 -10.44 15.67
CA GLU A 253 -4.96 -9.38 16.31
C GLU A 253 -6.07 -8.88 15.39
N GLU A 254 -5.78 -8.64 14.11
CA GLU A 254 -6.79 -8.30 13.10
C GLU A 254 -7.80 -9.42 12.93
N ARG A 255 -7.37 -10.68 12.89
CA ARG A 255 -8.27 -11.84 12.81
C ARG A 255 -9.13 -11.96 14.07
N ARG A 256 -8.62 -11.64 15.26
CA ARG A 256 -9.39 -11.62 16.51
C ARG A 256 -10.38 -10.46 16.56
N ALA A 257 -9.99 -9.28 16.07
CA ALA A 257 -10.87 -8.12 15.94
C ALA A 257 -12.01 -8.37 14.93
N LEU A 258 -11.70 -9.06 13.82
CA LEU A 258 -12.68 -9.58 12.88
C LEU A 258 -13.42 -10.81 13.43
N GLY A 259 -12.89 -11.45 14.47
CA GLY A 259 -13.40 -12.64 15.15
C GLY A 259 -14.68 -12.45 15.97
N GLN A 260 -15.42 -11.37 15.74
CA GLN A 260 -16.84 -11.23 16.09
C GLN A 260 -17.75 -11.00 14.88
N LYS A 261 -17.21 -10.89 13.65
CA LYS A 261 -17.94 -10.66 12.41
C LYS A 261 -17.27 -11.39 11.23
N ILE A 262 -17.84 -12.51 10.80
CA ILE A 262 -17.34 -13.39 9.75
C ILE A 262 -17.63 -12.78 8.39
N ILE A 263 -16.60 -12.35 7.65
CA ILE A 263 -16.76 -11.98 6.24
C ILE A 263 -17.14 -13.25 5.47
N THR A 264 -18.27 -13.23 4.77
CA THR A 264 -18.79 -14.34 3.99
C THR A 264 -19.20 -13.83 2.61
N ARG A 265 -18.90 -14.62 1.58
CA ARG A 265 -19.40 -14.37 0.23
C ARG A 265 -20.80 -14.93 0.11
N VAL A 266 -21.80 -14.06 -0.03
CA VAL A 266 -23.22 -14.44 -0.02
C VAL A 266 -23.83 -14.08 -1.37
N PRO A 267 -24.51 -15.03 -2.04
CA PRO A 267 -25.34 -14.72 -3.20
C PRO A 267 -26.35 -13.62 -2.87
N VAL A 268 -26.59 -12.66 -3.77
CA VAL A 268 -27.49 -11.53 -3.48
C VAL A 268 -28.90 -11.96 -3.05
N ASN A 269 -29.37 -13.11 -3.54
CA ASN A 269 -30.67 -13.69 -3.18
C ASN A 269 -30.71 -14.37 -1.81
N LYS A 270 -29.55 -14.58 -1.17
CA LYS A 270 -29.39 -15.16 0.17
C LYS A 270 -28.97 -14.13 1.22
N LEU A 271 -29.01 -12.84 0.88
CA LEU A 271 -28.75 -11.77 1.84
C LEU A 271 -29.85 -11.72 2.90
N GLU A 272 -29.45 -11.52 4.16
CA GLU A 272 -30.35 -11.37 5.30
C GLU A 272 -30.19 -9.94 5.85
N PRO A 273 -31.29 -9.28 6.26
CA PRO A 273 -31.19 -8.01 6.96
C PRO A 273 -30.30 -8.12 8.21
N GLY A 274 -29.46 -7.11 8.43
CA GLY A 274 -28.47 -7.08 9.51
C GLY A 274 -27.05 -7.51 9.10
N MET A 275 -26.87 -8.12 7.92
CA MET A 275 -25.55 -8.31 7.32
C MET A 275 -24.92 -6.96 6.97
N ILE A 276 -23.59 -6.81 7.10
CA ILE A 276 -22.90 -5.54 6.80
C ILE A 276 -22.07 -5.69 5.52
N ILE A 277 -22.18 -4.77 4.58
CA ILE A 277 -21.40 -4.78 3.35
C ILE A 277 -19.91 -4.62 3.67
N TYR A 278 -19.07 -5.51 3.15
CA TYR A 278 -17.64 -5.53 3.49
C TYR A 278 -16.77 -4.65 2.58
N GLN A 279 -17.22 -4.38 1.35
CA GLN A 279 -16.47 -3.59 0.37
C GLN A 279 -17.40 -2.70 -0.46
N ASN A 280 -16.85 -1.64 -1.04
CA ASN A 280 -17.60 -0.77 -1.93
C ASN A 280 -17.95 -1.50 -3.24
N TYR A 281 -19.19 -1.36 -3.69
CA TYR A 281 -19.67 -1.83 -4.98
C TYR A 281 -19.98 -0.65 -5.88
N TYR A 282 -19.52 -0.72 -7.13
CA TYR A 282 -19.71 0.33 -8.14
C TYR A 282 -20.38 -0.26 -9.38
N THR A 283 -21.13 0.55 -10.11
CA THR A 283 -21.57 0.21 -11.47
C THR A 283 -20.37 0.12 -12.42
N PRO A 284 -20.53 -0.49 -13.60
CA PRO A 284 -19.52 -0.40 -14.66
C PRO A 284 -19.18 1.05 -15.08
N SER A 285 -20.09 2.00 -14.87
CA SER A 285 -19.89 3.43 -15.10
C SER A 285 -19.23 4.18 -13.94
N GLY A 286 -18.86 3.49 -12.85
CA GLY A 286 -18.17 4.07 -11.69
C GLY A 286 -19.06 4.71 -10.64
N LEU A 287 -20.38 4.57 -10.72
CA LEU A 287 -21.32 5.07 -9.71
C LEU A 287 -21.31 4.15 -8.48
N LEU A 288 -21.15 4.71 -7.28
CA LEU A 288 -21.20 3.96 -6.03
C LEU A 288 -22.63 3.43 -5.80
N ILE A 289 -22.75 2.10 -5.67
CA ILE A 289 -24.00 1.38 -5.46
C ILE A 289 -24.20 1.07 -3.98
N ALA A 290 -23.13 0.61 -3.33
CA ALA A 290 -23.18 0.20 -1.94
C ALA A 290 -21.83 0.45 -1.26
N THR A 291 -21.85 0.93 -0.03
CA THR A 291 -20.65 1.33 0.69
C THR A 291 -20.26 0.27 1.70
N SER A 292 -18.96 0.03 1.82
CA SER A 292 -18.39 -0.74 2.91
C SER A 292 -18.84 -0.15 4.26
N GLY A 293 -19.42 -0.98 5.11
CA GLY A 293 -19.95 -0.60 6.42
C GLY A 293 -21.47 -0.40 6.46
N ASP A 294 -22.15 -0.37 5.31
CA ASP A 294 -23.61 -0.24 5.26
C ASP A 294 -24.28 -1.52 5.78
N VAL A 295 -25.27 -1.36 6.67
CA VAL A 295 -26.11 -2.47 7.14
C VAL A 295 -27.19 -2.74 6.09
N ILE A 296 -27.30 -3.99 5.66
CA ILE A 296 -28.33 -4.42 4.72
C ILE A 296 -29.67 -4.44 5.45
N ASP A 297 -30.63 -3.67 4.94
CA ASP A 297 -32.05 -3.70 5.28
C ASP A 297 -32.88 -4.31 4.14
N GLU A 298 -34.20 -4.38 4.29
CA GLU A 298 -35.08 -4.98 3.26
C GLU A 298 -35.13 -4.18 1.94
N ASP A 299 -34.83 -2.88 1.98
CA ASP A 299 -34.87 -2.02 0.79
C ASP A 299 -33.56 -2.13 -0.02
N SER A 300 -32.42 -2.02 0.66
CA SER A 300 -31.10 -2.23 0.10
C SER A 300 -30.92 -3.67 -0.40
N LYS A 301 -31.43 -4.68 0.30
CA LYS A 301 -31.47 -6.06 -0.19
C LYS A 301 -32.20 -6.18 -1.53
N ARG A 302 -33.40 -5.60 -1.65
CA ARG A 302 -34.17 -5.62 -2.91
C ARG A 302 -33.45 -4.88 -4.04
N ALA A 303 -32.80 -3.75 -3.73
CA ALA A 303 -32.01 -3.00 -4.70
C ALA A 303 -30.79 -3.80 -5.19
N LEU A 304 -30.04 -4.43 -4.28
CA LEU A 304 -28.87 -5.25 -4.60
C LEU A 304 -29.24 -6.46 -5.48
N ILE A 305 -30.36 -7.13 -5.18
CA ILE A 305 -30.86 -8.25 -6.01
C ILE A 305 -31.13 -7.77 -7.44
N ARG A 306 -31.89 -6.67 -7.61
CA ARG A 306 -32.20 -6.12 -8.94
C ARG A 306 -30.92 -5.73 -9.69
N LEU A 307 -29.99 -5.06 -9.03
CA LEU A 307 -28.75 -4.60 -9.67
C LEU A 307 -27.86 -5.77 -10.11
N ALA A 308 -27.86 -6.88 -9.37
CA ALA A 308 -27.17 -8.09 -9.80
C ALA A 308 -27.85 -8.77 -10.99
N GLU A 309 -29.20 -8.80 -11.03
CA GLU A 309 -29.96 -9.32 -12.18
C GLU A 309 -29.68 -8.54 -13.47
N PHE A 310 -29.47 -7.22 -13.37
CA PHE A 310 -29.06 -6.38 -14.50
C PHE A 310 -27.56 -6.40 -14.79
N GLY A 311 -26.77 -7.21 -14.07
CA GLY A 311 -25.32 -7.31 -14.25
C GLY A 311 -24.54 -6.07 -13.81
N ALA A 312 -25.15 -5.16 -13.06
CA ALA A 312 -24.50 -3.94 -12.55
C ALA A 312 -23.57 -4.23 -11.36
N ILE A 313 -23.80 -5.32 -10.63
CA ILE A 313 -22.90 -5.83 -9.57
C ILE A 313 -22.69 -7.35 -9.72
N PRO A 314 -21.64 -7.92 -9.13
CA PRO A 314 -21.45 -9.36 -9.10
C PRO A 314 -22.62 -10.09 -8.41
N PRO A 315 -22.96 -11.32 -8.85
CA PRO A 315 -24.06 -12.10 -8.28
C PRO A 315 -23.82 -12.54 -6.83
N ASN A 316 -22.57 -12.45 -6.36
CA ASN A 316 -22.17 -12.74 -4.99
C ASN A 316 -21.42 -11.55 -4.41
N ILE A 317 -21.87 -11.07 -3.24
CA ILE A 317 -21.26 -9.93 -2.56
C ILE A 317 -20.64 -10.36 -1.22
N LEU A 318 -19.67 -9.59 -0.73
CA LEU A 318 -18.97 -9.82 0.53
C LEU A 318 -19.70 -9.08 1.64
N VAL A 319 -20.11 -9.83 2.66
CA VAL A 319 -20.81 -9.28 3.82
C VAL A 319 -20.19 -9.81 5.10
N LEU A 320 -20.21 -9.01 6.16
CA LEU A 320 -19.92 -9.41 7.52
C LEU A 320 -21.19 -10.00 8.15
N LYS A 321 -21.05 -11.22 8.68
CA LYS A 321 -22.07 -11.94 9.45
C LYS A 321 -21.66 -12.03 10.91
#